data_AF-A0A1V5KCQ9-F1
#
_entry.id   AF-A0A1V5KCQ9-F1
#
_cell.length_a   1.000
_cell.length_b   1.000
_cell.length_c   1.000
_cell.angle_alpha   90.00
_cell.angle_beta   90.00
_cell.angle_gamma   90.00
#
_symmetry.space_group_name_H-M   'P 1'
#
loop_
_entity.id
_entity.type
_entity.pdbx_description
1 polymer ?
#
loop_
_entity_poly.entity_id
_entity_poly.type
_entity_poly.pdbx_seq_one_letter_code
_entity_poly.pdbx_strand_id
1 'polypeptide(L)'
;MQIWRMRPDGSEPEQITFDSFNDWFPHPSPDGKWIVFLSYSPDIPFGDHPYYRHVMIRIMPASGGAPRVIARLYGGQGTINVPSWAPDSRSLAFVSHTNHL
;
A
#
# COMPACT_ATOMS: atom_id res chain seq x y z
N MET A 1 -2.66 3.59 10.61
CA MET A 1 -2.21 4.59 9.61
C MET A 1 -3.17 4.56 8.44
N GLN A 2 -3.47 5.72 7.87
CA GLN A 2 -4.42 5.85 6.76
C GLN A 2 -3.78 6.66 5.63
N ILE A 3 -4.19 6.39 4.40
CA ILE A 3 -3.71 7.08 3.21
C ILE A 3 -4.61 8.28 2.94
N TRP A 4 -3.95 9.40 2.64
CA TRP A 4 -4.58 10.65 2.23
C TRP A 4 -4.03 11.07 0.87
N ARG A 5 -4.83 11.81 0.10
CA ARG A 5 -4.40 12.54 -1.09
C ARG A 5 -4.65 14.03 -0.89
N MET A 6 -3.95 14.85 -1.66
CA MET A 6 -4.14 16.30 -1.71
C MET A 6 -3.69 16.81 -3.06
N ARG A 7 -4.02 18.06 -3.38
CA ARG A 7 -3.47 18.73 -4.56
C ARG A 7 -1.96 18.94 -4.41
N PRO A 8 -1.21 19.08 -5.53
CA PRO A 8 0.23 19.32 -5.48
C PRO A 8 0.65 20.59 -4.74
N ASP A 9 -0.25 21.57 -4.62
CA ASP A 9 -0.04 22.80 -3.84
C ASP A 9 -0.32 22.62 -2.33
N GLY A 10 -0.67 21.40 -1.90
CA GLY A 10 -0.98 21.06 -0.50
C GLY A 10 -2.43 21.33 -0.09
N SER A 11 -3.27 21.86 -0.98
CA SER A 11 -4.68 22.11 -0.70
C SER A 11 -5.54 20.86 -0.86
N GLU A 12 -6.77 20.91 -0.32
CA GLU A 12 -7.78 19.85 -0.42
C GLU A 12 -7.30 18.47 0.08
N PRO A 13 -6.87 18.34 1.36
CA PRO A 13 -6.55 17.04 1.93
C PRO A 13 -7.80 16.17 2.04
N GLU A 14 -7.72 14.93 1.53
CA GLU A 14 -8.81 13.96 1.51
C GLU A 14 -8.30 12.58 1.92
N GLN A 15 -8.91 12.00 2.96
CA GLN A 15 -8.66 10.61 3.35
C GLN A 15 -9.26 9.67 2.30
N ILE A 16 -8.52 8.63 1.90
CA ILE A 16 -9.00 7.69 0.87
C ILE A 16 -9.09 6.23 1.35
N THR A 17 -8.51 5.90 2.49
CA THR A 17 -8.68 4.59 3.15
C THR A 17 -9.42 4.78 4.48
N PHE A 18 -10.31 3.86 4.83
CA PHE A 18 -11.26 4.04 5.95
C PHE A 18 -11.43 2.79 6.83
N ASP A 19 -10.74 1.70 6.51
CA ASP A 19 -10.86 0.47 7.29
C ASP A 19 -9.86 0.43 8.46
N SER A 20 -9.90 -0.65 9.24
CA SER A 20 -9.11 -0.79 10.46
C SER A 20 -7.64 -1.13 10.22
N PHE A 21 -7.22 -1.40 8.98
CA PHE A 21 -5.85 -1.76 8.69
C PHE A 21 -4.90 -0.56 8.82
N ASN A 22 -3.63 -0.87 9.01
CA ASN A 22 -2.55 0.11 9.05
C ASN A 22 -1.93 0.20 7.66
N ASP A 23 -2.36 1.18 6.88
CA ASP A 23 -1.97 1.35 5.47
C ASP A 23 -0.72 2.23 5.33
N TRP A 24 0.27 1.73 4.63
CA TRP A 24 1.62 2.29 4.48
C TRP A 24 2.11 2.22 3.02
N PHE A 25 3.09 3.08 2.72
CA PHE A 25 3.82 3.11 1.44
C PHE A 25 2.91 3.15 0.19
N PRO A 26 2.02 4.14 0.06
CA PRO A 26 1.18 4.28 -1.13
C PRO A 26 2.02 4.65 -2.35
N HIS A 27 1.84 3.92 -3.44
CA HIS A 27 2.44 4.20 -4.74
C HIS A 27 1.37 4.30 -5.82
N PRO A 28 1.10 5.51 -6.34
CA PRO A 28 0.28 5.70 -7.53
C PRO A 28 0.88 5.00 -8.75
N SER A 29 0.04 4.44 -9.61
CA SER A 29 0.48 3.88 -10.90
C SER A 29 0.90 4.99 -11.87
N PRO A 30 1.80 4.72 -12.82
CA PRO A 30 2.22 5.69 -13.84
C PRO A 30 1.07 6.29 -14.66
N ASP A 31 0.02 5.51 -14.92
CA ASP A 31 -1.20 5.98 -15.61
C ASP A 31 -2.18 6.74 -14.71
N GLY A 32 -1.87 6.89 -13.43
CA GLY A 32 -2.65 7.62 -12.43
C GLY A 32 -3.97 6.97 -12.05
N LYS A 33 -4.26 5.73 -12.49
CA LYS A 33 -5.56 5.08 -12.26
C LYS A 33 -5.62 4.28 -10.96
N TRP A 34 -4.48 3.86 -10.44
CA TRP A 34 -4.41 2.94 -9.31
C TRP A 34 -3.48 3.47 -8.22
N ILE A 35 -3.73 3.04 -7.00
CA ILE A 35 -2.79 3.19 -5.87
C ILE A 35 -2.59 1.80 -5.30
N VAL A 36 -1.33 1.36 -5.21
CA VAL A 36 -0.94 0.18 -4.44
C VAL A 36 -0.38 0.61 -3.10
N PHE A 37 -0.62 -0.17 -2.06
CA PHE A 37 -0.08 0.07 -0.73
C PHE A 37 0.03 -1.21 0.09
N LEU A 38 0.78 -1.13 1.18
CA LEU A 38 1.00 -2.21 2.12
C LEU A 38 0.09 -2.04 3.32
N SER A 39 -0.68 -3.06 3.67
CA SER A 39 -1.54 -3.06 4.85
C SER A 39 -1.03 -4.02 5.91
N TYR A 40 -0.83 -3.49 7.11
CA TYR A 40 -0.61 -4.26 8.32
C TYR A 40 -1.93 -4.49 9.06
N SER A 41 -1.96 -5.58 9.83
CA SER A 41 -3.09 -5.92 10.69
C SER A 41 -3.29 -4.86 11.81
N PRO A 42 -4.52 -4.68 12.33
CA PRO A 42 -4.82 -3.64 13.32
C PRO A 42 -4.12 -3.83 14.68
N ASP A 43 -3.57 -5.01 14.96
CA ASP A 43 -2.79 -5.31 16.18
C ASP A 43 -1.37 -4.70 16.15
N ILE A 44 -0.89 -4.25 14.99
CA ILE A 44 0.36 -3.49 14.92
C ILE A 44 0.15 -2.11 15.57
N PRO A 45 1.02 -1.71 16.52
CA PRO A 45 0.90 -0.41 17.19
C PRO A 45 0.82 0.76 16.21
N PHE A 46 0.06 1.79 16.61
CA PHE A 46 -0.06 3.00 15.80
C PHE A 46 1.33 3.63 15.54
N GLY A 47 1.57 4.03 14.28
CA GLY A 47 2.84 4.61 13.85
C GLY A 47 3.94 3.58 13.56
N ASP A 48 3.73 2.30 13.87
CA ASP A 48 4.70 1.25 13.59
C ASP A 48 4.45 0.60 12.20
N HIS A 49 5.53 0.05 11.64
CA HIS A 49 5.53 -0.68 10.36
C HIS A 49 6.67 -1.72 10.35
N PRO A 50 6.60 -2.75 11.21
CA PRO A 50 7.75 -3.62 11.47
C PRO A 50 8.11 -4.54 10.30
N TYR A 51 9.33 -5.07 10.33
CA TYR A 51 9.76 -6.17 9.47
C TYR A 51 9.12 -7.51 9.91
N TYR A 52 9.10 -8.48 9.00
CA TYR A 52 8.69 -9.87 9.25
C TYR A 52 7.31 -10.02 9.92
N ARG A 53 6.27 -9.59 9.20
CA ARG A 53 4.86 -9.73 9.55
C ARG A 53 4.06 -10.29 8.39
N HIS A 54 2.92 -10.90 8.71
CA HIS A 54 1.89 -11.15 7.72
C HIS A 54 1.26 -9.82 7.31
N VAL A 55 1.40 -9.49 6.03
CA VAL A 55 0.93 -8.24 5.44
C VAL A 55 0.18 -8.52 4.15
N MET A 56 -0.55 -7.51 3.70
CA MET A 56 -1.26 -7.55 2.41
C MET A 56 -0.72 -6.45 1.51
N ILE A 57 -0.50 -6.78 0.24
CA ILE A 57 -0.45 -5.76 -0.81
C ILE A 57 -1.89 -5.57 -1.28
N ARG A 58 -2.37 -4.33 -1.20
CA ARG A 58 -3.71 -3.94 -1.64
C ARG A 58 -3.62 -2.90 -2.74
N ILE A 59 -4.65 -2.88 -3.57
CA ILE A 59 -4.79 -1.92 -4.66
C ILE A 59 -6.20 -1.31 -4.63
N MET A 60 -6.29 -0.03 -4.96
CA MET A 60 -7.56 0.68 -5.12
C MET A 60 -7.51 1.66 -6.29
N PRO A 61 -8.68 2.08 -6.84
CA PRO A 61 -8.73 3.17 -7.80
C PRO A 61 -8.20 4.48 -7.18
N ALA A 62 -7.38 5.22 -7.92
CA ALA A 62 -6.86 6.51 -7.47
C ALA A 62 -7.95 7.56 -7.27
N SER A 63 -9.10 7.40 -7.95
CA SER A 63 -10.30 8.22 -7.75
C SER A 63 -10.97 8.01 -6.39
N GLY A 64 -10.63 6.96 -5.65
CA GLY A 64 -11.31 6.52 -4.44
C GLY A 64 -12.14 5.25 -4.68
N GLY A 65 -12.46 4.55 -3.60
CA GLY A 65 -13.20 3.29 -3.63
C GLY A 65 -12.61 2.21 -2.71
N ALA A 66 -13.27 1.06 -2.62
CA ALA A 66 -12.83 -0.02 -1.75
C ALA A 66 -11.52 -0.66 -2.26
N PRO A 67 -10.49 -0.81 -1.41
CA PRO A 67 -9.28 -1.53 -1.78
C PRO A 67 -9.51 -3.04 -1.81
N ARG A 68 -8.87 -3.72 -2.77
CA ARG A 68 -8.84 -5.19 -2.86
C ARG A 68 -7.44 -5.73 -2.61
N VAL A 69 -7.34 -6.92 -2.02
CA VAL A 69 -6.07 -7.62 -1.80
C VAL A 69 -5.58 -8.22 -3.12
N ILE A 70 -4.30 -8.02 -3.45
CA ILE A 70 -3.64 -8.64 -4.61
C ILE A 70 -2.52 -9.60 -4.23
N ALA A 71 -1.96 -9.49 -3.02
CA ALA A 71 -1.05 -10.48 -2.47
C ALA A 71 -1.16 -10.55 -0.94
N ARG A 72 -1.01 -11.76 -0.40
CA ARG A 72 -0.81 -12.00 1.04
C ARG A 72 0.56 -12.62 1.19
N LEU A 73 1.41 -12.04 2.03
CA LEU A 73 2.80 -12.45 2.14
C LEU A 73 3.36 -12.25 3.53
N TYR A 74 4.43 -12.97 3.85
CA TYR A 74 5.28 -12.64 4.99
C TYR A 74 6.32 -11.60 4.53
N GLY A 75 6.36 -10.46 5.21
CA GLY A 75 7.04 -9.26 4.75
C GLY A 75 6.94 -8.13 5.78
N GLY A 76 6.53 -6.94 5.37
CA GLY A 76 6.53 -5.74 6.21
C GLY A 76 7.45 -4.66 5.66
N GLN A 77 8.19 -3.97 6.51
CA GLN A 77 9.19 -3.02 6.04
C GLN A 77 10.19 -3.72 5.11
N GLY A 78 10.49 -3.08 3.98
CA GLY A 78 11.25 -3.65 2.87
C GLY A 78 10.42 -4.26 1.75
N THR A 79 9.09 -4.43 1.89
CA THR A 79 8.24 -5.09 0.87
C THR A 79 8.05 -4.24 -0.38
N ILE A 80 7.60 -2.99 -0.21
CA ILE A 80 7.35 -2.01 -1.29
C ILE A 80 7.67 -0.57 -0.83
N ASN A 81 8.81 -0.36 -0.17
CA ASN A 81 9.17 0.96 0.39
C ASN A 81 9.52 2.02 -0.67
N VAL A 82 9.76 1.60 -1.91
CA VAL A 82 10.03 2.45 -3.07
C VAL A 82 9.00 2.14 -4.17
N PRO A 83 8.82 3.06 -5.15
CA PRO A 83 7.90 2.82 -6.26
C PRO A 83 8.16 1.48 -6.94
N SER A 84 7.11 0.67 -7.01
CA SER A 84 7.18 -0.73 -7.45
C SER A 84 6.53 -0.98 -8.81
N TRP A 85 5.85 0.02 -9.38
CA TRP A 85 5.15 -0.10 -10.66
C TRP A 85 6.10 -0.23 -11.83
N ALA A 86 5.79 -1.18 -12.72
CA ALA A 86 6.31 -1.18 -14.07
C ALA A 86 5.79 0.06 -14.83
N PRO A 87 6.54 0.64 -15.78
CA PRO A 87 6.13 1.84 -16.52
C PRO A 87 4.79 1.71 -17.26
N ASP A 88 4.40 0.49 -17.63
CA ASP A 88 3.14 0.19 -18.31
C ASP A 88 1.93 0.10 -17.38
N SER A 89 2.11 0.27 -16.07
CA SER A 89 1.09 0.17 -15.02
C SER A 89 0.42 -1.21 -14.90
N ARG A 90 1.03 -2.28 -15.44
CA ARG A 90 0.43 -3.63 -15.41
C ARG A 90 0.98 -4.54 -14.33
N SER A 91 2.20 -4.27 -13.88
CA SER A 91 2.95 -5.15 -12.98
C SER A 91 3.60 -4.38 -11.84
N LEU A 92 3.86 -5.10 -10.75
CA LEU A 92 4.49 -4.61 -9.54
C LEU A 92 5.66 -5.50 -9.15
N ALA A 93 6.78 -4.91 -8.73
CA ALA A 93 7.86 -5.60 -8.03
C ALA A 93 7.66 -5.53 -6.51
N PHE A 94 7.84 -6.63 -5.80
CA PHE A 94 7.78 -6.65 -4.33
C PHE A 94 8.76 -7.67 -3.77
N VAL A 95 9.15 -7.47 -2.51
CA VAL A 95 9.99 -8.43 -1.76
C VAL A 95 9.13 -9.18 -0.76
N SER A 96 9.30 -10.51 -0.68
CA SER A 96 8.69 -11.33 0.36
C SER A 96 9.74 -12.16 1.08
N HIS A 97 9.50 -12.38 2.38
CA HIS A 97 10.23 -13.29 3.25
C HIS A 97 9.44 -14.59 3.48
N THR A 98 8.45 -14.86 2.65
CA THR A 98 7.76 -16.15 2.66
C THR A 98 8.75 -17.18 2.12
N ASN A 99 9.19 -18.12 2.96
CA ASN A 99 10.04 -19.21 2.48
C ASN A 99 9.26 -20.02 1.43
N HIS A 100 9.85 -20.17 0.25
CA HIS A 100 9.47 -21.20 -0.70
C HIS A 100 10.15 -22.50 -0.29
N LEU A 101 9.66 -23.14 0.77
CA LEU A 101 9.97 -24.55 1.09
C LEU A 101 8.66 -25.30 1.26
#